data_AF-A0AAN4T8Y3-F1
#
_entry.id   AF-A0AAN4T8Y3-F1
#
_cell.length_a   1.000
_cell.length_b   1.000
_cell.length_c   1.000
_cell.angle_alpha   90.00
_cell.angle_beta   90.00
_cell.angle_gamma   90.00
#
_symmetry.space_group_name_H-M   'P 1'
#
loop_
_entity.id
_entity.type
_entity.pdbx_description
1 polymer ?
#
loop_
_entity_poly.entity_id
_entity_poly.type
_entity_poly.pdbx_seq_one_letter_code
_entity_poly.pdbx_strand_id
1 'polypeptide(L)'
;MERQAWNWITKNKPSFEFNAVLAAFTVGKIIHRQIGGSTMGWVRGLLKGEKQPLLLVPPKWFVDVEDVARLFAIAACDSTVRGQRLFTFAESHNWTDIIQILRACQPSHPLILDPPAEEGRDLAKIIPRGRALELLRKWYGQRHWTPIALSIKRGLESQ
;
A
#
# COMPACT_ATOMS: atom_id res chain seq x y z
N MET A 1 -16.99 7.62 -6.00
CA MET A 1 -16.29 8.77 -5.39
C MET A 1 -15.31 9.44 -6.35
N GLU A 2 -14.23 8.78 -6.81
CA GLU A 2 -13.21 9.41 -7.68
C GLU A 2 -13.79 10.10 -8.94
N ARG A 3 -14.64 9.38 -9.70
CA ARG A 3 -15.30 9.93 -10.91
C ARG A 3 -16.12 11.21 -10.63
N GLN A 4 -16.76 11.29 -9.47
CA GLN A 4 -17.56 12.47 -9.10
C GLN A 4 -16.65 13.68 -8.79
N ALA A 5 -15.49 13.45 -8.15
CA ALA A 5 -14.50 14.50 -7.92
C ALA A 5 -13.99 15.06 -9.26
N TRP A 6 -13.60 14.18 -10.20
CA TRP A 6 -13.19 14.59 -11.54
C TRP A 6 -14.28 15.37 -12.29
N ASN A 7 -15.54 14.90 -12.24
CA ASN A 7 -16.66 15.62 -12.84
C ASN A 7 -16.84 17.02 -12.22
N TRP A 8 -16.67 17.15 -10.91
CA TRP A 8 -16.79 18.42 -10.21
C TRP A 8 -15.67 19.40 -10.62
N ILE A 9 -14.43 18.93 -10.75
CA ILE A 9 -13.30 19.75 -11.22
C ILE A 9 -13.56 20.27 -12.63
N THR A 10 -13.96 19.39 -13.56
CA THR A 10 -14.28 19.78 -14.94
C THR A 10 -15.42 20.80 -15.02
N LYS A 11 -16.46 20.62 -14.18
CA LYS A 11 -17.64 21.50 -14.18
C LYS A 11 -17.36 22.86 -13.54
N ASN A 12 -16.65 22.89 -12.41
CA ASN A 12 -16.54 24.09 -11.58
C ASN A 12 -15.23 24.86 -11.80
N LYS A 13 -14.20 24.25 -12.39
CA LYS A 13 -12.91 24.89 -12.72
C LYS A 13 -12.36 25.74 -11.57
N PRO A 14 -12.14 25.15 -10.38
CA PRO A 14 -11.63 25.89 -9.24
C PRO A 14 -10.21 26.43 -9.52
N SER A 15 -9.75 27.38 -8.70
CA SER A 15 -8.39 27.93 -8.79
C SER A 15 -7.30 26.97 -8.30
N PHE A 16 -7.67 25.85 -7.66
CA PHE A 16 -6.73 24.83 -7.21
C PHE A 16 -6.64 23.67 -8.19
N GLU A 17 -5.52 22.97 -8.17
CA GLU A 17 -5.29 21.75 -8.95
C GLU A 17 -5.78 20.51 -8.18
N PHE A 18 -6.31 19.54 -8.91
CA PHE A 18 -6.75 18.26 -8.32
C PHE A 18 -5.92 17.11 -8.87
N ASN A 19 -5.45 16.26 -7.96
CA ASN A 19 -4.75 15.02 -8.25
C ASN A 19 -5.38 13.90 -7.42
N ALA A 20 -5.30 12.66 -7.91
CA ALA A 20 -5.73 11.48 -7.18
C ALA A 20 -4.55 10.55 -6.91
N VAL A 21 -4.38 10.13 -5.66
CA VAL A 21 -3.41 9.09 -5.26
C VAL A 21 -4.20 7.80 -5.04
N LEU A 22 -3.90 6.78 -5.85
CA LEU A 22 -4.58 5.49 -5.81
C LEU A 22 -3.66 4.49 -5.13
N ALA A 23 -3.98 4.13 -3.89
CA ALA A 23 -3.19 3.21 -3.08
C ALA A 23 -3.66 1.76 -3.21
N ALA A 24 -2.69 0.88 -3.39
CA ALA A 24 -2.88 -0.55 -3.30
C ALA A 24 -3.04 -0.99 -1.82
N PHE A 25 -2.95 -2.29 -1.52
CA PHE A 25 -3.02 -2.76 -0.14
C PHE A 25 -1.89 -2.15 0.69
N THR A 26 -2.21 -1.20 1.57
CA THR A 26 -1.22 -0.37 2.24
C THR A 26 -0.78 -1.03 3.54
N VAL A 27 0.51 -1.28 3.69
CA VAL A 27 1.13 -1.84 4.90
C VAL A 27 2.21 -0.89 5.39
N GLY A 28 2.68 -1.07 6.63
CA GLY A 28 3.75 -0.24 7.17
C GLY A 28 3.54 0.16 8.61
N LYS A 29 4.37 1.10 9.06
CA LYS A 29 4.38 1.57 10.45
C LYS A 29 3.02 2.14 10.87
N ILE A 30 2.51 1.68 12.01
CA ILE A 30 1.32 2.25 12.66
C ILE A 30 1.81 3.33 13.61
N ILE A 31 1.49 4.59 13.30
CA ILE A 31 2.09 5.75 13.97
C ILE A 31 1.46 6.09 15.33
N HIS A 32 0.30 5.52 15.67
CA HIS A 32 -0.40 5.82 16.92
C HIS A 32 -1.11 4.59 17.47
N ARG A 33 -0.95 4.33 18.78
CA ARG A 33 -1.45 3.11 19.46
C ARG A 33 -2.97 2.94 19.40
N GLN A 34 -3.71 4.04 19.33
CA GLN A 34 -5.18 4.02 19.22
C GLN A 34 -5.68 3.74 17.79
N ILE A 35 -4.79 3.68 16.80
CA ILE A 35 -5.16 3.40 15.41
C ILE A 35 -4.89 1.92 15.13
N GLY A 36 -5.93 1.17 14.73
CA GLY A 36 -5.83 -0.27 14.46
C GLY A 36 -4.99 -0.66 13.23
N GLY A 37 -4.47 0.31 12.47
CA GLY A 37 -3.62 0.08 11.29
C GLY A 37 -4.36 -0.32 10.02
N SER A 38 -5.68 -0.46 10.04
CA SER A 38 -6.51 -0.81 8.88
C SER A 38 -5.99 -2.09 8.18
N THR A 39 -5.54 -2.01 6.93
CA THR A 39 -4.95 -3.11 6.16
C THR A 39 -3.68 -3.69 6.80
N MET A 40 -2.82 -2.88 7.45
CA MET A 40 -1.72 -3.41 8.27
C MET A 40 -2.24 -4.13 9.51
N GLY A 41 -3.37 -3.67 10.07
CA GLY A 41 -4.06 -4.33 11.18
C GLY A 41 -4.45 -5.76 10.84
N TRP A 42 -4.95 -6.01 9.63
CA TRP A 42 -5.22 -7.36 9.13
C TRP A 42 -3.97 -8.24 9.07
N VAL A 43 -2.84 -7.69 8.61
CA VAL A 43 -1.56 -8.42 8.60
C VAL A 43 -1.11 -8.76 10.03
N ARG A 44 -1.25 -7.84 10.99
CA ARG A 44 -0.98 -8.12 12.42
C ARG A 44 -1.96 -9.14 13.01
N GLY A 45 -3.22 -9.13 12.56
CA GLY A 45 -4.26 -10.07 12.97
C GLY A 45 -3.90 -11.52 12.66
N LEU A 46 -3.12 -11.77 11.59
CA LEU A 46 -2.61 -13.11 11.27
C LEU A 46 -1.74 -13.69 12.41
N LEU A 47 -0.97 -12.84 13.11
CA LEU A 47 -0.21 -13.27 14.29
C LEU A 47 -1.13 -13.60 15.49
N LYS A 48 -2.40 -13.21 15.45
CA LYS A 48 -3.39 -13.57 16.47
C LYS A 48 -4.26 -14.76 16.04
N GLY A 49 -3.94 -15.40 14.91
CA GLY A 49 -4.72 -16.49 14.34
C GLY A 49 -5.99 -16.03 13.61
N GLU A 50 -6.15 -14.73 13.34
CA GLU A 50 -7.27 -14.22 12.56
C GLU A 50 -7.17 -14.69 11.10
N LYS A 51 -8.30 -15.11 10.51
CA LYS A 51 -8.35 -15.69 9.15
C LYS A 51 -9.07 -14.84 8.11
N GLN A 52 -9.78 -13.81 8.56
CA GLN A 52 -10.61 -12.94 7.73
C GLN A 52 -9.89 -12.41 6.47
N PRO A 53 -8.66 -11.86 6.55
CA PRO A 53 -7.99 -11.36 5.34
C PRO A 53 -7.71 -12.45 4.30
N LEU A 54 -7.43 -13.69 4.73
CA LEU A 54 -7.19 -14.83 3.83
C LEU A 54 -8.43 -15.20 3.01
N LEU A 55 -9.63 -14.92 3.53
CA LEU A 55 -10.91 -15.25 2.90
C LEU A 55 -11.46 -14.10 2.04
N LEU A 56 -11.16 -12.86 2.40
CA LEU A 56 -11.81 -11.68 1.83
C LEU A 56 -10.95 -10.95 0.80
N VAL A 57 -9.64 -11.18 0.81
CA VAL A 57 -8.70 -10.42 0.00
C VAL A 57 -7.99 -11.37 -0.96
N PRO A 58 -8.29 -11.31 -2.27
CA PRO A 58 -7.53 -12.07 -3.25
C PRO A 58 -6.08 -11.54 -3.35
N PRO A 59 -5.16 -12.32 -3.96
CA PRO A 59 -3.83 -11.85 -4.31
C PRO A 59 -3.91 -10.49 -5.01
N LYS A 60 -3.04 -9.57 -4.64
CA LYS A 60 -3.12 -8.18 -5.12
C LYS A 60 -1.81 -7.43 -4.92
N TRP A 61 -1.80 -6.18 -5.39
CA TRP A 61 -0.71 -5.25 -5.14
C TRP A 61 -0.70 -4.69 -3.72
N PHE A 62 0.50 -4.49 -3.20
CA PHE A 62 0.82 -3.91 -1.92
C PHE A 62 1.66 -2.64 -2.09
N VAL A 63 1.69 -1.80 -1.07
CA VAL A 63 2.50 -0.57 -1.03
C VAL A 63 2.81 -0.19 0.42
N ASP A 64 3.96 0.43 0.64
CA ASP A 64 4.34 0.99 1.94
C ASP A 64 3.59 2.30 2.24
N VAL A 65 3.17 2.47 3.48
CA VAL A 65 2.41 3.63 3.95
C VAL A 65 3.17 4.95 3.84
N GLU A 66 4.50 4.94 4.02
CA GLU A 66 5.32 6.16 3.85
C GLU A 66 5.45 6.51 2.37
N ASP A 67 5.58 5.53 1.47
CA ASP A 67 5.58 5.78 0.02
C ASP A 67 4.27 6.45 -0.42
N VAL A 68 3.14 5.98 0.10
CA VAL A 68 1.81 6.60 -0.13
C VAL A 68 1.78 8.03 0.42
N ALA A 69 2.22 8.24 1.67
CA ALA A 69 2.22 9.56 2.30
C ALA A 69 3.11 10.57 1.55
N ARG A 70 4.29 10.15 1.11
CA ARG A 70 5.19 10.95 0.26
C ARG A 70 4.50 11.38 -1.02
N LEU A 71 3.74 10.49 -1.66
CA LEU A 71 3.05 10.78 -2.92
C LEU A 71 1.84 11.70 -2.73
N PHE A 72 1.14 11.63 -1.60
CA PHE A 72 0.16 12.66 -1.23
C PHE A 72 0.80 14.04 -1.07
N ALA A 73 1.95 14.12 -0.37
CA ALA A 73 2.67 15.38 -0.22
C ALA A 73 3.14 15.95 -1.56
N ILE A 74 3.70 15.10 -2.44
CA ILE A 74 4.12 15.52 -3.78
C ILE A 74 2.92 15.97 -4.61
N ALA A 75 1.81 15.22 -4.60
CA ALA A 75 0.61 15.57 -5.37
C ALA A 75 -0.04 16.89 -4.93
N ALA A 76 0.18 17.31 -3.68
CA ALA A 76 -0.29 18.59 -3.16
C ALA A 76 0.67 19.76 -3.45
N CYS A 77 1.99 19.49 -3.46
CA CYS A 77 3.01 20.55 -3.46
C CYS A 77 3.78 20.73 -4.78
N ASP A 78 3.91 19.68 -5.61
CA ASP A 78 4.63 19.77 -6.88
C ASP A 78 3.73 20.36 -7.97
N SER A 79 4.00 21.61 -8.35
CA SER A 79 3.25 22.33 -9.37
C SER A 79 3.33 21.70 -10.77
N THR A 80 4.17 20.70 -11.00
CA THR A 80 4.22 19.90 -12.24
C THR A 80 3.29 18.70 -12.22
N VAL A 81 2.69 18.36 -11.07
CA VAL A 81 1.69 17.31 -10.91
C VAL A 81 0.31 17.96 -10.94
N ARG A 82 -0.35 17.93 -12.10
CA ARG A 82 -1.67 18.54 -12.31
C ARG A 82 -2.59 17.57 -13.01
N GLY A 83 -3.79 17.38 -12.48
CA GLY A 83 -4.78 16.48 -13.08
C GLY A 83 -4.34 15.03 -13.18
N GLN A 84 -3.41 14.58 -12.33
CA GLN A 84 -2.82 13.24 -12.43
C GLN A 84 -3.52 12.22 -11.54
N ARG A 85 -3.55 10.98 -12.01
CA ARG A 85 -3.89 9.79 -11.21
C ARG A 85 -2.59 9.03 -10.94
N LEU A 86 -2.09 9.12 -9.71
CA LEU A 86 -0.84 8.51 -9.29
C LEU A 86 -1.12 7.11 -8.73
N PHE A 87 -0.65 6.09 -9.45
CA PHE A 87 -0.84 4.69 -9.06
C PHE A 87 0.29 4.26 -8.12
N THR A 88 -0.05 4.17 -6.83
CA THR A 88 0.85 3.79 -5.73
C THR A 88 0.73 2.30 -5.44
N PHE A 89 1.33 1.52 -6.34
CA PHE A 89 1.34 0.06 -6.36
C PHE A 89 2.80 -0.32 -6.40
N ALA A 90 3.34 -1.06 -5.42
CA ALA A 90 4.77 -1.35 -5.27
C ALA A 90 5.14 -2.78 -5.70
N GLU A 91 4.50 -3.80 -5.13
CA GLU A 91 4.76 -5.21 -5.43
C GLU A 91 3.45 -6.01 -5.42
N SER A 92 3.38 -7.10 -6.18
CA SER A 92 2.24 -8.02 -6.19
C SER A 92 2.57 -9.21 -5.30
N HIS A 93 1.70 -9.49 -4.32
CA HIS A 93 1.86 -10.60 -3.40
C HIS A 93 0.56 -11.37 -3.21
N ASN A 94 0.71 -12.61 -2.81
CA ASN A 94 -0.37 -13.44 -2.29
C ASN A 94 -0.14 -13.68 -0.77
N TRP A 95 -1.10 -14.27 -0.07
CA TRP A 95 -0.99 -14.51 1.36
C TRP A 95 0.12 -15.49 1.72
N THR A 96 0.48 -16.39 0.81
CA THR A 96 1.65 -17.28 0.95
C THR A 96 2.93 -16.47 1.13
N ASP A 97 3.17 -15.47 0.30
CA ASP A 97 4.32 -14.56 0.42
C ASP A 97 4.26 -13.80 1.77
N ILE A 98 3.08 -13.28 2.15
CA ILE A 98 2.90 -12.54 3.40
C ILE A 98 3.19 -13.41 4.62
N ILE A 99 2.69 -14.64 4.66
CA ILE A 99 2.92 -15.61 5.74
C ILE A 99 4.41 -15.95 5.84
N GLN A 100 5.10 -16.14 4.71
CA GLN A 100 6.55 -16.36 4.70
C GLN A 100 7.32 -15.16 5.28
N ILE A 101 6.92 -13.92 4.94
CA ILE A 101 7.49 -12.71 5.54
C ILE A 101 7.25 -12.68 7.06
N LEU A 102 6.04 -13.01 7.52
CA LEU A 102 5.71 -13.07 8.94
C LEU A 102 6.55 -14.12 9.68
N ARG A 103 6.72 -15.32 9.10
CA ARG A 103 7.58 -16.38 9.65
C ARG A 103 9.04 -15.94 9.71
N ALA A 104 9.54 -15.23 8.69
CA ALA A 104 10.89 -14.68 8.71
C ALA A 104 11.07 -13.60 9.81
N CYS A 105 10.04 -12.80 10.07
CA CYS A 105 10.07 -11.78 11.11
C CYS A 105 9.91 -12.34 12.53
N GLN A 106 9.09 -13.40 12.70
CA GLN A 106 8.79 -14.01 14.00
C GLN A 106 8.77 -15.55 13.88
N PRO A 107 9.93 -16.22 13.76
CA PRO A 107 10.02 -17.65 13.43
C PRO A 107 9.35 -18.58 14.43
N SER A 108 9.29 -18.20 15.70
CA SER A 108 8.74 -19.01 16.79
C SER A 108 7.29 -18.67 17.13
N HIS A 109 6.60 -17.88 16.31
CA HIS A 109 5.24 -17.44 16.63
C HIS A 109 4.21 -18.56 16.42
N PRO A 110 3.52 -19.06 17.47
CA PRO A 110 2.76 -20.31 17.41
C PRO A 110 1.46 -20.22 16.61
N LEU A 111 0.94 -19.00 16.40
CA LEU A 111 -0.34 -18.75 15.74
C LEU A 111 -0.24 -18.39 14.26
N ILE A 112 0.98 -18.38 13.68
CA ILE A 112 1.10 -18.14 12.24
C ILE A 112 0.53 -19.34 11.49
N LEU A 113 -0.57 -19.09 10.77
CA LEU A 113 -1.29 -20.09 10.01
C LEU A 113 -0.46 -20.61 8.82
N ASP A 114 -0.83 -21.79 8.34
CA ASP A 114 -0.36 -22.26 7.05
C ASP A 114 -0.98 -21.46 5.90
N PRO A 115 -0.22 -21.26 4.81
CA PRO A 115 -0.72 -20.57 3.64
C PRO A 115 -1.89 -21.31 3.00
N PRO A 116 -2.82 -20.59 2.33
CA PRO A 116 -3.89 -21.24 1.57
C PRO A 116 -3.33 -22.20 0.51
N ALA A 117 -3.95 -23.36 0.36
CA ALA A 117 -3.60 -24.29 -0.71
C ALA A 117 -3.94 -23.69 -2.08
N GLU A 118 -3.08 -23.90 -3.08
CA GLU A 118 -3.30 -23.50 -4.49
C GLU A 118 -3.56 -22.00 -4.70
N GLU A 119 -2.95 -21.14 -3.87
CA GLU A 119 -3.14 -19.70 -4.00
C GLU A 119 -2.54 -19.14 -5.30
N GLY A 120 -3.38 -18.49 -6.11
CA GLY A 120 -2.96 -17.82 -7.34
C GLY A 120 -2.11 -16.56 -7.10
N ARG A 121 -1.82 -15.85 -8.19
CA ARG A 121 -1.13 -14.54 -8.17
C ARG A 121 -1.90 -13.52 -8.98
N ASP A 122 -1.81 -12.26 -8.58
CA ASP A 122 -2.28 -11.15 -9.41
C ASP A 122 -1.31 -10.92 -10.57
N LEU A 123 -1.79 -11.20 -11.79
CA LEU A 123 -1.05 -11.07 -13.04
C LEU A 123 -1.19 -9.69 -13.68
N ALA A 124 -1.94 -8.77 -13.06
CA ALA A 124 -2.17 -7.44 -13.60
C ALA A 124 -0.87 -6.64 -13.67
N LYS A 125 -0.64 -5.99 -14.81
CA LYS A 125 0.44 -5.01 -14.99
C LYS A 125 -0.11 -3.61 -14.79
N ILE A 126 0.34 -2.93 -13.75
CA ILE A 126 -0.05 -1.53 -13.48
C ILE A 126 0.83 -0.58 -14.30
N ILE A 127 0.53 -0.46 -15.59
CA ILE A 127 1.26 0.37 -16.56
C ILE A 127 1.58 1.79 -16.01
N PRO A 128 0.62 2.55 -15.43
CA PRO A 128 0.87 3.94 -15.02
C PRO A 128 1.68 4.11 -13.72
N ARG A 129 2.05 3.04 -13.00
CA ARG A 129 2.76 3.14 -11.70
C ARG A 129 4.14 3.81 -11.82
N GLY A 130 4.74 3.80 -13.01
CA GLY A 130 6.07 4.36 -13.26
C GLY A 130 6.17 5.83 -12.90
N ARG A 131 5.09 6.60 -13.13
CA ARG A 131 5.03 8.03 -12.79
C ARG A 131 5.18 8.27 -11.29
N ALA A 132 4.53 7.46 -10.45
CA ALA A 132 4.64 7.57 -9.00
C ALA A 132 6.06 7.29 -8.52
N LEU A 133 6.72 6.26 -9.07
CA LEU A 133 8.11 5.95 -8.73
C LEU A 133 9.08 7.05 -9.18
N GLU A 134 8.86 7.64 -10.35
CA GLU A 134 9.65 8.78 -10.84
C GLU A 134 9.57 9.97 -9.88
N LEU A 135 8.38 10.27 -9.37
CA LEU A 135 8.14 11.34 -8.39
C LEU A 135 8.84 11.07 -7.06
N LEU A 136 8.77 9.83 -6.53
CA LEU A 136 9.52 9.42 -5.34
C LEU A 136 11.02 9.61 -5.54
N ARG A 137 11.54 9.22 -6.71
CA ARG A 137 12.95 9.41 -7.06
C ARG A 137 13.34 10.89 -7.11
N LYS A 138 12.51 11.74 -7.73
CA LYS A 138 12.74 13.18 -7.87
C LYS A 138 12.82 13.88 -6.51
N TRP A 139 11.87 13.62 -5.63
CA TRP A 139 11.70 14.40 -4.39
C TRP A 139 12.40 13.80 -3.16
N TYR A 140 12.53 12.48 -3.11
CA TYR A 140 13.07 11.78 -1.94
C TYR A 140 14.33 10.97 -2.26
N GLY A 141 14.85 11.04 -3.50
CA GLY A 141 16.00 10.23 -3.94
C GLY A 141 15.71 8.72 -3.98
N GLN A 142 14.46 8.32 -3.77
CA GLN A 142 14.04 6.94 -3.62
C GLN A 142 13.92 6.27 -5.00
N ARG A 143 14.93 5.47 -5.36
CA ARG A 143 15.04 4.83 -6.68
C ARG A 143 14.09 3.64 -6.88
N HIS A 144 13.68 3.01 -5.79
CA HIS A 144 12.83 1.83 -5.76
C HIS A 144 11.72 2.00 -4.73
N TRP A 145 10.60 1.29 -4.92
CA TRP A 145 9.58 1.20 -3.88
C TRP A 145 10.17 0.59 -2.60
N THR A 146 9.61 0.97 -1.45
CA THR A 146 9.96 0.34 -0.19
C THR A 146 9.54 -1.14 -0.25
N PRO A 147 10.46 -2.10 -0.02
CA PRO A 147 10.12 -3.51 -0.10
C PRO A 147 9.03 -3.91 0.88
N ILE A 148 8.07 -4.73 0.45
CA ILE A 148 6.93 -5.10 1.31
C ILE A 148 7.35 -5.84 2.57
N ALA A 149 8.39 -6.66 2.51
CA ALA A 149 8.96 -7.31 3.69
C ALA A 149 9.45 -6.29 4.74
N LEU A 150 10.09 -5.20 4.30
CA LEU A 150 10.52 -4.12 5.20
C LEU A 150 9.33 -3.35 5.77
N SER A 151 8.33 -3.08 4.94
CA SER A 151 7.11 -2.39 5.37
C SER A 151 6.35 -3.17 6.44
N ILE A 152 6.15 -4.47 6.23
CA ILE A 152 5.52 -5.37 7.19
C ILE A 152 6.32 -5.41 8.49
N LYS A 153 7.64 -5.59 8.41
CA LYS A 153 8.51 -5.56 9.60
C LYS A 153 8.30 -4.31 10.44
N ARG A 154 8.31 -3.12 9.80
CA ARG A 154 8.03 -1.84 10.49
C ARG A 154 6.64 -1.78 11.10
N GLY A 155 5.64 -2.35 10.44
CA GLY A 155 4.28 -2.45 10.95
C GLY A 155 4.15 -3.40 12.16
N LEU A 156 4.96 -4.45 12.24
CA LEU A 156 5.02 -5.36 13.39
C LEU A 156 5.75 -4.74 14.59
N GLU A 157 6.81 -3.97 14.34
CA GLU A 157 7.58 -3.24 15.36
C GLU A 157 6.83 -2.00 15.92
N SER A 158 5.68 -1.67 15.33
CA SER A 158 4.84 -0.56 15.78
C SER A 158 4.15 -0.90 17.09
N GLN A 159 4.13 0.08 18.01
CA GLN A 159 3.66 -0.05 19.39
C GLN A 159 2.17 -0.37 19.52
#